data_AF-A0A091WAB2-F1
#
_entry.id   AF-A0A091WAB2-F1
#
_cell.length_a   1.000
_cell.length_b   1.000
_cell.length_c   1.000
_cell.angle_alpha   90.00
_cell.angle_beta   90.00
_cell.angle_gamma   90.00
#
_symmetry.space_group_name_H-M   'P 1'
#
loop_
_entity.id
_entity.type
_entity.pdbx_description
1 polymer ?
#
loop_
_entity_poly.entity_id
_entity_poly.type
_entity_poly.pdbx_seq_one_letter_code
_entity_poly.pdbx_strand_id
1 'polypeptide(L)'
;SLMTGIIIEEVENEKKMERRGISEEDIIGVVFKDDFSYRLRFQGYSVVSPNDAFEHIDTCSNFSSSNCKVPLYWYAGFLSVQSSIDAAVIEMKTNHSVWEEMKSISGIRLKSPLIKPLYKLDYIWFITYIILCFSPYMYFLSVKVIREKKQLKVLMRAMGLQDISFWLSWSLLYTIYIAITASLLTLITI
;
A
#
# COMPACT_ATOMS: atom_id res chain seq x y z
N SER A 1 -2.41 11.80 -36.38
CA SER A 1 -3.27 11.36 -35.27
C SER A 1 -2.50 10.36 -34.41
N LEU A 2 -2.61 10.43 -33.07
CA LEU A 2 -2.02 9.42 -32.15
C LEU A 2 -2.62 8.03 -32.34
N MET A 3 -3.77 7.93 -33.01
CA MET A 3 -4.51 6.69 -33.23
C MET A 3 -4.29 6.09 -34.64
N THR A 4 -3.13 6.35 -35.25
CA THR A 4 -2.83 5.83 -36.60
C THR A 4 -2.63 4.32 -36.54
N GLY A 5 -3.44 3.57 -37.29
CA GLY A 5 -3.40 2.09 -37.30
C GLY A 5 -4.39 1.42 -36.34
N ILE A 6 -5.22 2.18 -35.62
CA ILE A 6 -6.28 1.65 -34.77
C ILE A 6 -7.53 1.39 -35.62
N ILE A 7 -8.13 0.22 -35.44
CA ILE A 7 -9.40 -0.15 -36.07
C ILE A 7 -10.52 0.22 -35.09
N ILE A 8 -11.47 1.03 -35.55
CA ILE A 8 -12.65 1.42 -34.78
C ILE A 8 -13.82 0.55 -35.21
N GLU A 9 -14.45 -0.12 -34.24
CA GLU A 9 -15.60 -0.98 -34.47
C GLU A 9 -16.70 -0.62 -33.47
N GLU A 10 -17.93 -0.44 -33.96
CA GLU A 10 -19.09 -0.26 -33.11
C GLU A 10 -19.57 -1.63 -32.60
N VAL A 11 -19.84 -1.72 -31.31
CA VAL A 11 -20.30 -2.95 -30.66
C VAL A 11 -21.72 -2.77 -30.15
N GLU A 12 -22.62 -3.70 -30.50
CA GLU A 12 -24.05 -3.63 -30.17
C GLU A 12 -24.38 -3.50 -28.66
N ASN A 13 -23.53 -4.04 -27.78
CA ASN A 13 -23.78 -4.04 -26.34
C ASN A 13 -22.48 -4.13 -25.53
N GLU A 14 -22.44 -3.44 -24.38
CA GLU A 14 -21.34 -3.49 -23.41
C GLU A 14 -21.00 -4.91 -22.97
N LYS A 15 -21.97 -5.82 -22.82
CA LYS A 15 -21.70 -7.23 -22.47
C LYS A 15 -20.88 -7.98 -23.53
N LYS A 16 -21.11 -7.67 -24.81
CA LYS A 16 -20.37 -8.28 -25.93
C LYS A 16 -18.95 -7.72 -25.96
N MET A 17 -18.81 -6.42 -25.73
CA MET A 17 -17.52 -5.74 -25.60
C MET A 17 -16.68 -6.31 -24.44
N GLU A 18 -17.30 -6.54 -23.28
CA GLU A 18 -16.62 -7.12 -22.11
C GLU A 18 -16.11 -8.54 -22.37
N ARG A 19 -16.92 -9.40 -23.02
CA ARG A 19 -16.48 -10.74 -23.41
C ARG A 19 -15.28 -10.68 -24.36
N ARG A 20 -15.32 -9.79 -25.35
CA ARG A 20 -14.22 -9.59 -26.29
C ARG A 20 -12.95 -9.08 -25.61
N GLY A 21 -13.07 -8.11 -24.70
CA GLY A 21 -11.92 -7.59 -23.95
C GLY A 21 -11.24 -8.62 -23.04
N ILE A 22 -11.94 -9.70 -22.68
CA ILE A 22 -11.37 -10.84 -21.93
C ILE A 22 -10.68 -11.85 -22.88
N SER A 23 -11.23 -12.06 -24.08
CA SER A 23 -10.75 -13.10 -25.00
C SER A 23 -9.71 -12.63 -26.01
N GLU A 24 -9.79 -11.38 -26.44
CA GLU A 24 -8.93 -10.76 -27.45
C GLU A 24 -7.97 -9.79 -26.74
N GLU A 25 -6.68 -9.87 -27.09
CA GLU A 25 -5.66 -8.92 -26.62
C GLU A 25 -5.75 -7.59 -27.39
N ASP A 26 -5.24 -6.52 -26.78
CA ASP A 26 -5.15 -5.17 -27.37
C ASP A 26 -6.49 -4.48 -27.73
N ILE A 27 -7.61 -4.95 -27.17
CA ILE A 27 -8.90 -4.26 -27.30
C ILE A 27 -9.10 -3.25 -26.17
N ILE A 28 -9.41 -2.01 -26.57
CA ILE A 28 -9.77 -0.93 -25.67
C ILE A 28 -11.26 -0.64 -25.87
N GLY A 29 -12.05 -0.85 -24.82
CA GLY A 29 -13.48 -0.56 -24.83
C GLY A 29 -13.74 0.91 -24.46
N VAL A 30 -14.64 1.57 -25.21
CA VAL A 30 -15.12 2.92 -24.89
C VAL A 30 -16.64 2.85 -24.76
N VAL A 31 -17.17 3.21 -23.60
CA VAL A 31 -18.60 3.23 -23.31
C VAL A 31 -19.03 4.66 -23.04
N PHE A 32 -19.70 5.29 -23.99
CA PHE A 32 -20.30 6.62 -23.82
C PHE A 32 -21.57 6.50 -22.97
N LYS A 33 -21.71 7.38 -21.99
CA LYS A 33 -22.91 7.53 -21.16
C LYS A 33 -23.73 8.73 -21.58
N ASP A 34 -23.04 9.84 -21.80
CA ASP A 34 -23.59 11.14 -22.16
C ASP A 34 -22.63 11.80 -23.16
N ASP A 35 -23.04 12.93 -23.75
CA ASP A 35 -22.22 13.73 -24.68
C ASP A 35 -20.83 14.13 -24.14
N PHE A 36 -20.65 14.14 -22.82
CA PHE A 36 -19.43 14.55 -22.13
C PHE A 36 -18.89 13.48 -21.18
N SER A 37 -19.53 12.32 -21.09
CA SER A 37 -19.16 11.27 -20.13
C SER A 37 -18.95 9.95 -20.84
N TYR A 38 -17.77 9.37 -20.64
CA TYR A 38 -17.43 8.06 -21.16
C TYR A 38 -16.65 7.24 -20.12
N ARG A 39 -16.62 5.93 -20.32
CA ARG A 39 -15.83 4.98 -19.53
C ARG A 39 -14.88 4.24 -20.46
N LEU A 40 -13.60 4.24 -20.08
CA LEU A 40 -12.59 3.42 -20.73
C LEU A 40 -12.49 2.07 -20.03
N ARG A 41 -12.49 1.01 -20.82
CA ARG A 41 -12.29 -0.37 -20.36
C ARG A 41 -10.98 -0.87 -20.94
N PHE A 42 -10.01 -1.05 -20.05
CA PHE A 42 -8.72 -1.65 -20.32
C PHE A 42 -8.62 -3.00 -19.64
N GLN A 43 -7.76 -3.87 -20.17
CA GLN A 43 -7.42 -5.12 -19.52
C GLN A 43 -6.73 -4.86 -18.19
N GLY A 44 -7.08 -5.63 -17.16
CA GLY A 44 -6.63 -5.37 -15.78
C GLY A 44 -5.12 -5.48 -15.57
N TYR A 45 -4.38 -6.07 -16.50
CA TYR A 45 -2.91 -6.13 -16.48
C TYR A 45 -2.24 -4.97 -17.23
N SER A 46 -2.95 -4.29 -18.13
CA SER A 46 -2.38 -3.23 -18.98
C SER A 46 -2.32 -1.89 -18.27
N VAL A 47 -3.23 -1.64 -17.32
CA VAL A 47 -3.27 -0.40 -16.52
C VAL A 47 -3.41 -0.71 -15.03
N VAL A 48 -2.96 0.21 -14.19
CA VAL A 48 -3.10 0.08 -12.73
C VAL A 48 -4.56 0.27 -12.35
N SER A 49 -5.03 -0.43 -11.32
CA SER A 49 -6.35 -0.17 -10.77
C SER A 49 -6.44 1.28 -10.23
N PRO A 50 -7.50 2.04 -10.55
CA PRO A 50 -7.70 3.40 -10.06
C PRO A 50 -8.22 3.45 -8.62
N ASN A 51 -8.33 2.31 -7.92
CA ASN A 51 -8.90 2.27 -6.59
C ASN A 51 -7.89 2.73 -5.52
N ASP A 52 -8.17 3.87 -4.89
CA ASP A 52 -7.36 4.48 -3.82
C ASP A 52 -7.21 3.59 -2.57
N ALA A 53 -8.13 2.64 -2.35
CA ALA A 53 -7.98 1.66 -1.26
C ALA A 53 -6.75 0.76 -1.44
N PHE A 54 -6.28 0.62 -2.69
CA PHE A 54 -5.02 0.01 -3.04
C PHE A 54 -4.01 1.07 -3.47
N GLU A 55 -3.93 2.19 -2.75
CA GLU A 55 -2.81 3.13 -2.83
C GLU A 55 -1.51 2.33 -2.74
N HIS A 56 -0.98 1.97 -3.91
CA HIS A 56 0.35 1.45 -4.02
C HIS A 56 1.20 2.68 -3.75
N ILE A 57 1.72 2.79 -2.53
CA ILE A 57 2.84 3.70 -2.22
C ILE A 57 3.87 3.42 -3.32
N ASP A 58 3.99 4.34 -4.29
CA ASP A 58 4.74 4.10 -5.52
C ASP A 58 6.20 3.92 -5.13
N THR A 59 6.61 2.65 -5.02
CA THR A 59 7.95 2.26 -4.57
C THR A 59 8.87 2.08 -5.76
N CYS A 60 8.64 2.86 -6.80
CA CYS A 60 9.40 2.80 -8.02
C CYS A 60 10.77 3.47 -7.82
N SER A 61 11.76 2.66 -7.44
CA SER A 61 13.16 3.07 -7.31
C SER A 61 13.89 3.11 -8.66
N ASN A 62 13.47 2.27 -9.62
CA ASN A 62 14.02 2.17 -10.98
C ASN A 62 12.89 2.16 -12.02
N PHE A 63 13.00 3.02 -13.04
CA PHE A 63 11.98 3.28 -14.06
C PHE A 63 11.87 2.23 -15.18
N SER A 64 12.53 1.08 -15.03
CA SER A 64 12.27 -0.05 -15.92
C SER A 64 10.82 -0.49 -15.73
N SER A 65 10.11 -0.76 -16.83
CA SER A 65 8.69 -1.16 -16.87
C SER A 65 8.35 -2.32 -15.94
N SER A 66 9.34 -3.13 -15.55
CA SER A 66 9.18 -4.23 -14.61
C SER A 66 8.85 -3.81 -13.17
N ASN A 67 9.36 -2.66 -12.70
CA ASN A 67 9.31 -2.27 -11.27
C ASN A 67 8.36 -1.09 -10.99
N CYS A 68 7.82 -0.47 -12.04
CA CYS A 68 7.05 0.77 -11.94
C CYS A 68 5.71 0.60 -12.64
N LYS A 69 4.63 0.59 -11.87
CA LYS A 69 3.29 0.43 -12.43
C LYS A 69 2.68 1.76 -12.90
N VAL A 70 3.07 2.89 -12.32
CA VAL A 70 2.50 4.21 -12.67
C VAL A 70 2.67 4.58 -14.15
N PRO A 71 3.83 4.38 -14.79
CA PRO A 71 4.01 4.65 -16.23
C PRO A 71 3.17 3.75 -17.15
N LEU A 72 2.51 2.70 -16.64
CA LEU A 72 1.66 1.83 -17.46
C LEU A 72 0.52 2.59 -18.12
N TYR A 73 -0.05 3.62 -17.46
CA TYR A 73 -1.05 4.49 -18.10
C TYR A 73 -0.53 5.21 -19.34
N TRP A 74 0.77 5.48 -19.41
CA TRP A 74 1.41 6.08 -20.57
C TRP A 74 1.72 5.02 -21.63
N TYR A 75 2.38 3.92 -21.25
CA TYR A 75 2.84 2.89 -22.18
C TYR A 75 1.70 2.04 -22.76
N ALA A 76 0.62 1.81 -22.01
CA ALA A 76 -0.55 1.08 -22.48
C ALA A 76 -1.49 1.93 -23.34
N GLY A 77 -1.15 3.20 -23.62
CA GLY A 77 -1.93 4.07 -24.51
C GLY A 77 -3.21 4.63 -23.88
N PHE A 78 -3.46 4.41 -22.58
CA PHE A 78 -4.61 4.99 -21.88
C PHE A 78 -4.69 6.50 -22.06
N LEU A 79 -3.59 7.20 -21.80
CA LEU A 79 -3.56 8.65 -21.93
C LEU A 79 -3.76 9.10 -23.38
N SER A 80 -3.20 8.37 -24.35
CA SER A 80 -3.36 8.69 -25.78
C SER A 80 -4.81 8.57 -26.26
N VAL A 81 -5.51 7.52 -25.82
CA VAL A 81 -6.94 7.33 -26.12
C VAL A 81 -7.78 8.40 -25.41
N GLN A 82 -7.51 8.65 -24.13
CA GLN A 82 -8.21 9.66 -23.34
C GLN A 82 -8.09 11.05 -23.98
N SER A 83 -6.86 11.50 -24.28
CA SER A 83 -6.61 12.79 -24.92
C SER A 83 -7.24 12.89 -26.31
N SER A 84 -7.28 11.80 -27.08
CA SER A 84 -7.92 11.81 -28.40
C SER A 84 -9.44 11.95 -28.31
N ILE A 85 -10.08 11.26 -27.36
CA ILE A 85 -11.54 11.38 -27.12
C ILE A 85 -11.86 12.76 -26.58
N ASP A 86 -11.11 13.25 -25.59
CA ASP A 86 -11.35 14.56 -24.97
C ASP A 86 -11.18 15.69 -26.00
N ALA A 87 -10.16 15.62 -26.87
CA ALA A 87 -9.99 16.58 -27.95
C ALA A 87 -11.20 16.59 -28.91
N ALA A 88 -11.70 15.41 -29.29
CA ALA A 88 -12.86 15.28 -30.16
C ALA A 88 -14.16 15.80 -29.52
N VAL A 89 -14.38 15.52 -28.23
CA VAL A 89 -15.54 16.02 -27.48
C VAL A 89 -15.50 17.55 -27.36
N ILE A 90 -14.32 18.12 -27.07
CA ILE A 90 -14.14 19.58 -27.02
C ILE A 90 -14.41 20.20 -28.38
N GLU A 91 -13.84 19.64 -29.45
CA GLU A 91 -14.03 20.12 -30.82
C GLU A 91 -15.51 20.07 -31.23
N MET A 92 -16.20 18.97 -30.93
CA MET A 92 -17.64 18.81 -31.20
C MET A 92 -18.49 19.89 -30.53
N LYS A 93 -18.13 20.34 -29.33
CA LYS A 93 -18.96 21.24 -28.52
C LYS A 93 -18.59 22.72 -28.65
N THR A 94 -17.32 23.00 -28.87
CA THR A 94 -16.80 24.37 -29.01
C THR A 94 -16.63 24.80 -30.47
N ASN A 95 -16.74 23.86 -31.42
CA ASN A 95 -16.42 24.07 -32.83
C ASN A 95 -14.99 24.61 -33.06
N HIS A 96 -14.10 24.32 -32.11
CA HIS A 96 -12.70 24.73 -32.10
C HIS A 96 -11.84 23.49 -31.83
N SER A 97 -10.98 23.14 -32.78
CA SER A 97 -10.08 22.01 -32.61
C SER A 97 -8.98 22.35 -31.60
N VAL A 98 -8.78 21.46 -30.64
CA VAL A 98 -7.73 21.59 -29.60
C VAL A 98 -6.64 20.52 -29.74
N TRP A 99 -6.52 19.93 -30.94
CA TRP A 99 -5.64 18.80 -31.20
C TRP A 99 -4.15 19.13 -31.02
N GLU A 100 -3.71 20.30 -31.48
CA GLU A 100 -2.30 20.70 -31.36
C GLU A 100 -1.94 21.03 -29.91
N GLU A 101 -2.86 21.64 -29.16
CA GLU A 101 -2.71 21.89 -27.73
C GLU A 101 -2.62 20.57 -26.96
N MET A 102 -3.53 19.63 -27.21
CA MET A 102 -3.54 18.29 -26.59
C MET A 102 -2.25 17.52 -26.88
N LYS A 103 -1.74 17.57 -28.12
CA LYS A 103 -0.48 16.93 -28.52
C LYS A 103 0.74 17.54 -27.82
N SER A 104 0.68 18.81 -27.45
CA SER A 104 1.76 19.49 -26.73
C SER A 104 1.81 19.15 -25.23
N ILE A 105 0.75 18.52 -24.69
CA ILE A 105 0.69 18.12 -23.29
C ILE A 105 1.75 17.06 -23.03
N SER A 106 2.65 17.36 -22.10
CA SER A 106 3.64 16.41 -21.59
C SER A 106 3.38 16.14 -20.11
N GLY A 107 3.46 14.86 -19.74
CA GLY A 107 3.41 14.46 -18.35
C GLY A 107 4.80 14.58 -17.73
N ILE A 108 4.95 15.44 -16.72
CA ILE A 108 6.17 15.49 -15.91
C ILE A 108 5.86 14.84 -14.56
N ARG A 109 6.58 13.76 -14.23
CA ARG A 109 6.49 13.17 -12.89
C ARG A 109 7.31 14.00 -11.92
N LEU A 110 6.66 14.51 -10.88
CA LEU A 110 7.34 15.08 -9.73
C LEU A 110 8.12 13.99 -8.99
N LYS A 111 9.29 14.34 -8.44
CA LYS A 111 10.08 13.40 -7.65
C LYS A 111 9.31 13.06 -6.37
N SER A 112 8.76 11.86 -6.30
CA SER A 112 8.20 11.34 -5.06
C SER A 112 9.30 11.14 -4.02
N PRO A 113 9.04 11.45 -2.73
CA PRO A 113 9.99 11.12 -1.67
C PRO A 113 10.28 9.61 -1.69
N LEU A 114 11.54 9.23 -1.41
CA LEU A 114 11.90 7.84 -1.14
C LEU A 114 11.25 7.42 0.18
N ILE A 115 9.95 7.16 0.15
CA ILE A 115 9.28 6.43 1.22
C ILE A 115 9.66 4.98 0.94
N LYS A 116 10.69 4.48 1.65
CA LYS A 116 10.89 3.03 1.76
C LYS A 116 9.66 2.51 2.48
N PRO A 117 8.75 1.77 1.82
CA PRO A 117 7.78 0.99 2.53
C PRO A 117 8.63 -0.09 3.18
N LEU A 118 8.91 0.06 4.46
CA LEU A 118 9.25 -1.09 5.28
C LEU A 118 8.14 -2.08 4.97
N TYR A 119 8.48 -3.15 4.26
CA TYR A 119 7.52 -4.12 3.78
C TYR A 119 6.67 -4.51 4.97
N LYS A 120 5.37 -4.13 4.96
CA LYS A 120 4.46 -4.42 6.07
C LYS A 120 4.52 -5.90 6.45
N LEU A 121 4.73 -6.77 5.46
CA LEU A 121 4.89 -8.20 5.65
C LEU A 121 6.16 -8.56 6.44
N ASP A 122 7.32 -7.99 6.11
CA ASP A 122 8.56 -8.25 6.83
C ASP A 122 8.49 -7.74 8.27
N TYR A 123 7.86 -6.59 8.49
CA TYR A 123 7.64 -6.06 9.84
C TYR A 123 6.70 -6.94 10.66
N ILE A 124 5.60 -7.42 10.06
CA ILE A 124 4.67 -8.35 10.73
C ILE A 124 5.37 -9.67 11.06
N TRP A 125 6.16 -10.22 10.13
CA TRP A 125 6.94 -11.43 10.35
C TRP A 125 7.98 -11.24 11.45
N PHE A 126 8.67 -10.10 11.45
CA PHE A 126 9.63 -9.74 12.48
C PHE A 126 8.98 -9.67 13.86
N ILE A 127 7.85 -8.96 14.00
CA ILE A 127 7.10 -8.87 15.27
C ILE A 127 6.61 -10.26 15.71
N THR A 128 6.11 -11.07 14.79
CA THR A 128 5.64 -12.43 15.08
C THR A 128 6.78 -13.32 15.58
N TYR A 129 7.95 -13.24 14.94
CA TYR A 129 9.14 -13.98 15.34
C TYR A 129 9.63 -13.57 16.73
N ILE A 130 9.69 -12.26 17.00
CA ILE A 130 10.02 -11.72 18.32
C ILE A 130 9.06 -12.28 19.38
N ILE A 131 7.74 -12.19 19.17
CA ILE A 131 6.75 -12.72 20.13
C ILE A 131 6.95 -14.22 20.38
N LEU A 132 7.19 -15.01 19.33
CA LEU A 132 7.40 -16.45 19.44
C LEU A 132 8.68 -16.78 20.24
N CYS A 133 9.79 -16.08 19.98
CA CYS A 133 11.04 -16.27 20.70
C CYS A 133 10.96 -15.85 22.17
N PHE A 134 10.26 -14.76 22.48
CA PHE A 134 10.14 -14.26 23.86
C PHE A 134 9.14 -15.04 24.71
N SER A 135 8.14 -15.71 24.12
CA SER A 135 7.11 -16.46 24.84
C SER A 135 7.66 -17.52 25.83
N PRO A 136 8.53 -18.48 25.43
CA PRO A 136 9.08 -19.46 26.36
C PRO A 136 9.99 -18.84 27.42
N TYR A 137 10.77 -17.81 27.05
CA TYR A 137 11.63 -17.08 27.99
C TYR A 137 10.81 -16.40 29.09
N MET A 138 9.74 -15.69 28.71
CA MET A 138 8.84 -15.01 29.65
C MET A 138 8.10 -16.00 30.54
N TYR A 139 7.75 -17.18 30.04
CA TYR A 139 7.14 -18.24 30.84
C TYR A 139 8.07 -18.72 31.96
N PHE A 140 9.31 -19.08 31.63
CA PHE A 140 10.28 -19.54 32.64
C PHE A 140 10.65 -18.45 33.65
N LEU A 141 10.80 -17.21 33.18
CA LEU A 141 11.04 -16.05 34.04
C LEU A 141 9.88 -15.87 35.02
N SER A 142 8.64 -15.92 34.54
CA SER A 142 7.44 -15.77 35.38
C SER A 142 7.35 -16.84 36.47
N VAL A 143 7.60 -18.11 36.13
CA VAL A 143 7.56 -19.21 37.12
C VAL A 143 8.65 -19.04 38.19
N LYS A 144 9.88 -18.69 37.79
CA LYS A 144 10.98 -18.46 38.74
C LYS A 144 10.67 -17.29 39.66
N VAL A 145 10.19 -16.18 39.09
CA VAL A 145 9.86 -14.99 39.85
C VAL A 145 8.68 -15.24 40.82
N ILE A 146 7.64 -15.98 40.42
CA ILE A 146 6.54 -16.35 41.33
C ILE A 146 7.05 -17.20 42.51
N ARG A 147 7.99 -18.12 42.24
CA ARG A 147 8.59 -18.97 43.27
C ARG A 147 9.43 -18.14 44.27
N GLU A 148 10.29 -17.26 43.76
CA GLU A 148 11.11 -16.37 44.59
C GLU A 148 10.24 -15.38 45.37
N LYS A 149 9.21 -14.82 44.74
CA LYS A 149 8.22 -13.94 45.37
C LYS A 149 7.56 -14.59 46.58
N LYS A 150 7.16 -15.87 46.46
CA LYS A 150 6.53 -16.61 47.57
C LYS A 150 7.52 -16.82 48.73
N GLN A 151 8.78 -17.15 48.43
CA GLN A 151 9.83 -17.33 49.44
C GLN A 151 10.18 -16.02 50.15
N LEU A 152 10.40 -14.95 49.40
CA LEU A 152 10.74 -13.63 49.95
C LEU A 152 9.61 -13.05 50.80
N LYS A 153 8.35 -13.25 50.40
CA LYS A 153 7.20 -12.79 51.19
C LYS A 153 7.09 -13.52 52.54
N VAL A 154 7.40 -14.82 52.58
CA VAL A 154 7.44 -15.59 53.84
C VAL A 154 8.59 -15.13 54.73
N LEU A 155 9.79 -14.90 54.16
CA LEU A 155 10.95 -14.39 54.88
C LEU A 155 10.72 -12.99 55.46
N MET A 156 10.16 -12.06 54.67
CA MET A 156 9.87 -10.69 55.12
C MET A 156 8.83 -10.65 56.24
N ARG A 157 7.80 -11.52 56.20
CA ARG A 157 6.84 -11.64 57.30
C ARG A 157 7.48 -12.20 58.57
N ALA A 158 8.41 -13.15 58.45
CA ALA A 158 9.16 -13.66 59.60
C ALA A 158 10.07 -12.60 60.24
N MET A 159 10.56 -11.63 59.45
CA MET A 159 11.35 -10.48 59.94
C MET A 159 10.50 -9.29 60.41
N GLY A 160 9.16 -9.36 60.35
CA GLY A 160 8.25 -8.30 60.81
C GLY A 160 8.09 -7.10 59.87
N LEU A 161 8.46 -7.23 58.58
CA LEU A 161 8.33 -6.15 57.60
C LEU A 161 6.87 -5.95 57.13
N GLN A 162 6.51 -4.69 56.85
CA GLN A 162 5.17 -4.31 56.39
C GLN A 162 4.94 -4.70 54.91
N ASP A 163 3.73 -5.16 54.59
CA ASP A 163 3.35 -5.60 53.24
C ASP A 163 3.49 -4.47 52.18
N ILE A 164 3.51 -3.18 52.57
CA ILE A 164 3.65 -2.02 51.65
C ILE A 164 5.05 -1.96 51.01
N SER A 165 6.12 -2.21 51.78
CA SER A 165 7.50 -2.19 51.27
C SER A 165 7.72 -3.25 50.18
N PHE A 166 7.00 -4.38 50.28
CA PHE A 166 7.01 -5.43 49.27
C PHE A 166 6.35 -4.99 47.96
N TRP A 167 5.19 -4.32 48.02
CA TRP A 167 4.52 -3.80 46.82
C TRP A 167 5.33 -2.70 46.11
N LEU A 168 5.99 -1.83 46.87
CA LEU A 168 6.87 -0.79 46.31
C LEU A 168 8.10 -1.39 45.59
N SER A 169 8.76 -2.36 46.20
CA SER A 169 9.89 -3.06 45.58
C SER A 169 9.50 -3.74 44.27
N TRP A 170 8.32 -4.37 44.27
CA TRP A 170 7.78 -5.03 43.08
C TRP A 170 7.42 -4.05 41.96
N SER A 171 6.82 -2.91 42.31
CA SER A 171 6.54 -1.84 41.35
C SER A 171 7.81 -1.31 40.71
N LEU A 172 8.86 -1.06 41.52
CA LEU A 172 10.14 -0.55 41.03
C LEU A 172 10.81 -1.54 40.06
N LEU A 173 10.83 -2.83 40.40
CA LEU A 173 11.40 -3.88 39.55
C LEU A 173 10.69 -3.95 38.20
N TYR A 174 9.35 -3.85 38.17
CA TYR A 174 8.61 -3.83 36.91
C TYR A 174 8.90 -2.60 36.07
N THR A 175 8.97 -1.42 36.68
CA THR A 175 9.28 -0.19 35.96
C THR A 175 10.67 -0.27 35.31
N ILE A 176 11.68 -0.76 36.03
CA ILE A 176 13.04 -0.95 35.51
C ILE A 176 13.06 -1.98 34.38
N TYR A 177 12.37 -3.10 34.54
CA TYR A 177 12.30 -4.15 33.52
C TYR A 177 11.67 -3.63 32.21
N ILE A 178 10.53 -2.95 32.31
CA ILE A 178 9.84 -2.37 31.15
C ILE A 178 10.75 -1.32 30.48
N ALA A 179 11.41 -0.45 31.25
CA ALA A 179 12.34 0.53 30.71
C ALA A 179 13.48 -0.11 29.91
N ILE A 180 14.13 -1.15 30.43
CA ILE A 180 15.21 -1.87 29.74
C ILE A 180 14.70 -2.52 28.44
N THR A 181 13.56 -3.21 28.49
CA THR A 181 13.00 -3.86 27.30
C THR A 181 12.57 -2.84 26.24
N ALA A 182 12.03 -1.69 26.64
CA ALA A 182 11.69 -0.60 25.74
C ALA A 182 12.94 0.00 25.09
N SER A 183 14.00 0.25 25.86
CA SER A 183 15.27 0.77 25.32
C SER A 183 15.91 -0.20 24.32
N LEU A 184 15.92 -1.50 24.63
CA LEU A 184 16.42 -2.53 23.71
C LEU A 184 15.59 -2.59 22.42
N LEU A 185 14.26 -2.54 22.54
CA LEU A 185 13.37 -2.51 21.38
C LEU A 185 13.68 -1.27 20.51
N THR A 186 13.81 -0.09 21.12
CA THR A 186 14.12 1.14 20.38
C THR A 186 15.46 1.06 19.65
N LEU A 187 16.48 0.45 20.25
CA LEU A 187 17.81 0.29 19.64
C LEU A 187 17.81 -0.67 18.45
N ILE A 188 16.95 -1.69 18.48
CA ILE A 188 16.80 -2.67 17.39
C ILE A 188 15.98 -2.07 16.22
N THR A 189 15.04 -1.17 16.52
CA THR A 189 14.16 -0.55 15.53
C THR A 189 14.73 0.70 14.85
N ILE A 190 15.76 1.32 15.44
CA ILE A 190 16.55 2.41 14.84
C ILE A 190 17.52 1.82 13.82
#